data_AF-A0AAP0QKU9-F1
#
_entry.id   AF-A0AAP0QKU9-F1
#
_cell.length_a   1.000
_cell.length_b   1.000
_cell.length_c   1.000
_cell.angle_alpha   90.00
_cell.angle_beta   90.00
_cell.angle_gamma   90.00
#
_symmetry.space_group_name_H-M   'P 1'
#
loop_
_entity.id
_entity.type
_entity.pdbx_description
1 polymer ?
#
loop_
_entity_poly.entity_id
_entity_poly.type
_entity_poly.pdbx_seq_one_letter_code
_entity_poly.pdbx_strand_id
1 'polypeptide(L)'
;MGDLFIWLASFFILIALLVLVVYQLMCLADLEFDYINPYDSSSRINKVVLPEFITEGVLCVFFLITGHWFMSLLCVPYLYYNVRLYTQRQHLVDVTEIFNQLHWEKKQRLFKLAYLIFLLFLSIFWFFLYFFSSSRHSLHAVDCSHRCSHRATLPPSHHDIPMAQFIINMNASMPQSQKFIIHILDSTHLFVQPNMAEMIRSAIAEFRDQNSYEKPA
;
A
#
# COMPACT_ATOMS: atom_id res chain seq x y z
N MET A 1 6.49 0.03 6.04
CA MET A 1 5.19 -0.47 6.55
C MET A 1 4.32 0.65 7.11
N GLY A 2 4.84 1.58 7.92
CA GLY A 2 4.05 2.68 8.49
C GLY A 2 3.31 3.55 7.46
N ASP A 3 3.97 3.89 6.34
CA ASP A 3 3.35 4.73 5.30
C ASP A 3 2.13 4.07 4.64
N LEU A 4 2.11 2.74 4.46
CA LEU A 4 0.94 2.04 3.92
C LEU A 4 -0.29 2.23 4.83
N PHE A 5 -0.10 2.17 6.15
CA PHE A 5 -1.18 2.43 7.10
C PHE A 5 -1.64 3.89 7.07
N ILE A 6 -0.73 4.84 6.86
CA ILE A 6 -1.05 6.26 6.70
C ILE A 6 -1.94 6.49 5.48
N TRP A 7 -1.55 5.96 4.31
CA TRP A 7 -2.33 6.06 3.06
C TRP A 7 -3.67 5.32 3.15
N LEU A 8 -3.73 4.20 3.87
CA LEU A 8 -4.97 3.47 4.11
C LEU A 8 -5.91 4.25 5.04
N ALA A 9 -5.39 4.83 6.12
CA ALA A 9 -6.18 5.65 7.03
C ALA A 9 -6.73 6.89 6.33
N SER A 10 -5.92 7.59 5.53
CA SER A 10 -6.37 8.76 4.77
C SER A 10 -7.46 8.41 3.77
N PHE A 11 -7.38 7.24 3.12
CA PHE A 11 -8.43 6.74 2.23
C PHE A 11 -9.79 6.60 2.93
N PHE A 12 -9.82 5.99 4.13
CA PHE A 12 -11.06 5.88 4.90
C PHE A 12 -11.61 7.24 5.36
N ILE A 13 -10.73 8.17 5.76
CA ILE A 13 -11.14 9.52 6.15
C ILE A 13 -11.73 10.29 4.95
N LEU A 14 -11.12 10.17 3.76
CA LEU A 14 -11.63 10.78 2.53
C LEU A 14 -12.97 10.21 2.11
N ILE A 15 -13.18 8.90 2.26
CA ILE A 15 -14.50 8.29 2.04
C ILE A 15 -15.53 8.84 3.03
N ALA A 16 -15.19 8.96 4.31
CA ALA A 16 -16.09 9.51 5.31
C ALA A 16 -16.50 10.95 4.95
N LEU A 17 -15.55 11.79 4.54
CA LEU A 17 -15.82 13.14 4.03
C LEU A 17 -16.70 13.14 2.78
N LEU A 18 -16.47 12.21 1.84
CA LEU A 18 -17.29 12.08 0.64
C LEU A 18 -18.74 11.78 1.00
N VAL A 19 -18.97 10.86 1.95
CA VAL A 19 -20.31 10.52 2.43
C VAL A 19 -20.98 11.71 3.10
N LEU A 20 -20.26 12.49 3.91
CA LEU A 20 -20.82 13.70 4.54
C LEU A 20 -21.25 14.75 3.50
N VAL A 21 -20.41 15.01 2.50
CA VAL A 21 -20.73 15.97 1.42
C VAL A 21 -21.89 15.48 0.55
N VAL A 22 -21.91 14.18 0.20
CA VAL A 22 -23.01 13.58 -0.56
C VAL A 22 -24.31 13.62 0.25
N TYR A 23 -24.28 13.37 1.55
CA TYR A 23 -25.46 13.48 2.41
C TYR A 23 -26.02 14.91 2.44
N GLN A 24 -25.16 15.93 2.47
CA GLN A 24 -25.61 17.33 2.37
C GLN A 24 -26.24 17.63 1.00
N LEU A 25 -25.66 17.11 -0.09
CA LEU A 25 -26.23 17.25 -1.43
C LEU A 25 -27.58 16.53 -1.55
N MET A 26 -27.75 15.38 -0.91
CA MET A 26 -29.03 14.67 -0.84
C MET A 26 -30.07 15.52 -0.10
N CYS A 27 -29.73 16.09 1.06
CA CYS A 27 -30.63 17.00 1.79
C CYS A 27 -31.03 18.23 0.96
N LEU A 28 -30.11 18.75 0.12
CA LEU A 28 -30.37 19.86 -0.79
C LEU A 28 -31.26 19.45 -1.97
N ALA A 29 -31.08 18.24 -2.50
CA ALA A 29 -31.91 17.70 -3.57
C ALA A 29 -33.33 17.39 -3.08
N ASP A 30 -33.47 16.80 -1.89
CA ASP A 30 -34.78 16.57 -1.26
C ASP A 30 -35.56 17.88 -1.07
N LEU A 31 -34.83 18.99 -0.85
CA LEU A 31 -35.41 20.32 -0.77
C LEU A 31 -35.81 20.90 -2.15
N GLU A 32 -35.03 20.63 -3.20
CA GLU A 32 -35.32 21.09 -4.58
C GLU A 32 -36.59 20.45 -5.16
N PHE A 33 -36.92 19.23 -4.73
CA PHE A 33 -38.11 18.49 -5.15
C PHE A 33 -39.30 18.65 -4.18
N ASP A 34 -39.23 19.59 -3.23
CA ASP A 34 -40.25 19.87 -2.22
C ASP A 34 -40.67 18.64 -1.38
N TYR A 35 -39.79 17.64 -1.21
CA TYR A 35 -40.10 16.43 -0.43
C TYR A 35 -40.09 16.67 1.08
N ILE A 36 -39.32 17.65 1.56
CA ILE A 36 -39.09 17.89 2.99
C ILE A 36 -39.14 19.39 3.33
N ASN A 37 -39.50 19.71 4.57
CA ASN A 37 -39.56 21.08 5.03
C ASN A 37 -38.16 21.74 5.04
N PRO A 38 -37.99 22.97 4.52
CA PRO A 38 -36.73 23.72 4.60
C PRO A 38 -36.16 23.86 6.01
N TYR A 39 -37.01 23.91 7.05
CA TYR A 39 -36.56 23.97 8.44
C TYR A 39 -35.82 22.69 8.87
N ASP A 40 -36.39 21.54 8.55
CA ASP A 40 -35.81 20.23 8.91
C ASP A 40 -34.51 19.98 8.14
N SER A 41 -34.48 20.31 6.85
CA SER A 41 -33.28 20.21 6.02
C SER A 41 -32.15 21.12 6.51
N SER A 42 -32.44 22.38 6.83
CA SER A 42 -31.42 23.33 7.31
C SER A 42 -30.82 22.88 8.64
N SER A 43 -31.63 22.35 9.57
CA SER A 43 -31.18 21.78 10.84
C SER A 43 -30.27 20.56 10.65
N ARG A 44 -30.62 19.65 9.72
CA ARG A 44 -29.81 18.47 9.39
C ARG A 44 -28.48 18.88 8.74
N ILE A 45 -28.50 19.79 7.78
CA ILE A 45 -27.29 20.28 7.10
C ILE A 45 -26.34 20.93 8.11
N ASN A 46 -26.85 21.79 9.00
CA ASN A 46 -26.04 22.48 10.00
C ASN A 46 -25.33 21.50 10.95
N LYS A 47 -26.04 20.45 11.40
CA LYS A 47 -25.44 19.40 12.25
C LYS A 47 -24.32 18.63 11.54
N VAL A 48 -24.37 18.51 10.21
CA VAL A 48 -23.39 17.76 9.40
C VAL A 48 -22.25 18.64 8.88
N VAL A 49 -22.43 19.95 8.79
CA VAL A 49 -21.39 20.88 8.28
C VAL A 49 -20.19 20.97 9.23
N LEU A 50 -20.42 20.94 10.55
CA LEU A 50 -19.35 20.97 11.55
C LEU A 50 -18.45 19.73 11.50
N PRO A 51 -18.98 18.48 11.51
CA PRO A 51 -18.14 17.30 11.42
C PRO A 51 -17.38 17.21 10.09
N GLU A 52 -17.91 17.74 8.98
CA GLU A 52 -17.15 17.86 7.71
C GLU A 52 -15.89 18.71 7.91
N PHE A 53 -16.03 19.92 8.48
CA PHE A 53 -14.90 20.85 8.66
C PHE A 53 -13.85 20.31 9.63
N ILE A 54 -14.30 19.66 10.71
CA ILE A 54 -13.40 19.04 11.69
C ILE A 54 -12.64 17.89 11.04
N THR A 55 -13.34 17.00 10.31
CA THR A 55 -12.71 15.82 9.70
C THR A 55 -11.68 16.22 8.65
N GLU A 56 -11.96 17.26 7.86
CA GLU A 56 -11.00 17.81 6.91
C GLU A 56 -9.79 18.44 7.60
N GLY A 57 -10.03 19.22 8.67
CA GLY A 57 -8.95 19.81 9.46
C GLY A 57 -8.02 18.74 10.05
N VAL A 58 -8.60 17.66 10.58
CA VAL A 58 -7.86 16.50 11.07
C VAL A 58 -7.05 15.85 9.94
N LEU A 59 -7.65 15.66 8.76
CA LEU A 59 -6.95 15.09 7.60
C LEU A 59 -5.76 15.95 7.17
N CYS A 60 -5.92 17.27 7.11
CA CYS A 60 -4.85 18.19 6.74
C CYS A 60 -3.70 18.17 7.76
N VAL A 61 -4.01 18.17 9.07
CA VAL A 61 -3.00 18.08 10.14
C VAL A 61 -2.31 16.71 10.11
N PHE A 62 -3.05 15.64 9.85
CA PHE A 62 -2.51 14.29 9.73
C PHE A 62 -1.47 14.19 8.59
N PHE A 63 -1.74 14.79 7.43
CA PHE A 63 -0.75 14.86 6.34
C PHE A 63 0.46 15.74 6.66
N LEU A 64 0.28 16.79 7.46
CA LEU A 64 1.37 17.67 7.87
C LEU A 64 2.31 16.99 8.87
N ILE A 65 1.77 16.25 9.85
CA ILE A 65 2.55 15.48 10.83
C ILE A 65 3.31 14.34 10.15
N THR A 66 2.70 13.68 9.16
CA THR A 66 3.32 12.55 8.46
C THR A 66 4.34 12.99 7.39
N GLY A 67 4.56 14.30 7.19
CA GLY A 67 5.57 14.81 6.26
C GLY A 67 5.19 14.72 4.78
N HIS A 68 3.92 14.47 4.46
CA HIS A 68 3.41 14.38 3.09
C HIS A 68 3.01 15.77 2.56
N TRP A 69 4.01 16.63 2.37
CA TRP A 69 3.84 18.05 2.03
C TRP A 69 2.99 18.31 0.79
N PHE A 70 3.12 17.47 -0.25
CA PHE A 70 2.36 17.64 -1.49
C PHE A 70 0.84 17.47 -1.27
N MET A 71 0.44 16.46 -0.51
CA MET A 71 -0.98 16.22 -0.17
C MET A 71 -1.52 17.28 0.79
N SER A 72 -0.71 17.69 1.77
CA SER A 72 -1.08 18.79 2.66
C SER A 72 -1.31 20.08 1.89
N LEU A 73 -0.44 20.43 0.93
CA LEU A 73 -0.59 21.63 0.10
C LEU A 73 -1.89 21.62 -0.71
N LEU A 74 -2.30 20.45 -1.21
CA LEU A 74 -3.59 20.30 -1.88
C LEU A 74 -4.77 20.45 -0.90
N CYS A 75 -4.70 19.93 0.32
CA CYS A 75 -5.79 20.09 1.30
C CYS A 75 -5.96 21.55 1.79
N VAL A 76 -4.88 22.34 1.80
CA VAL A 76 -4.87 23.73 2.31
C VAL A 76 -5.92 24.67 1.66
N PRO A 77 -6.08 24.78 0.33
CA PRO A 77 -7.09 25.66 -0.26
C PRO A 77 -8.53 25.29 0.15
N TYR A 78 -8.84 24.00 0.26
CA TYR A 78 -10.16 23.54 0.69
C TYR A 78 -10.39 23.83 2.18
N LEU A 79 -9.40 23.56 3.04
CA LEU A 79 -9.44 23.92 4.46
C LEU A 79 -9.57 25.43 4.67
N TYR A 80 -8.77 26.23 3.96
CA TYR A 80 -8.79 27.70 4.04
C TYR A 80 -10.17 28.25 3.68
N TYR A 81 -10.78 27.72 2.62
CA TYR A 81 -12.14 28.09 2.23
C TYR A 81 -13.15 27.81 3.36
N ASN A 82 -13.10 26.61 3.96
CA ASN A 82 -13.99 26.25 5.06
C ASN A 82 -13.75 27.09 6.32
N VAL A 83 -12.50 27.39 6.68
CA VAL A 83 -12.15 28.25 7.82
C VAL A 83 -12.64 29.69 7.62
N ARG A 84 -12.49 30.23 6.41
CA ARG A 84 -12.99 31.55 6.06
C ARG A 84 -14.51 31.62 6.24
N LEU A 85 -15.22 30.62 5.73
CA LEU A 85 -16.67 30.52 5.85
C LEU A 85 -17.12 30.40 7.32
N TYR A 86 -16.39 29.63 8.12
CA TYR A 86 -16.62 29.52 9.56
C TYR A 86 -16.44 30.87 10.27
N THR A 87 -15.36 31.58 9.97
CA THR A 87 -15.04 32.90 10.55
C THR A 87 -16.10 33.94 10.19
N GLN A 88 -16.62 33.90 8.97
CA GLN A 88 -17.69 34.78 8.50
C GLN A 88 -19.09 34.38 9.01
N ARG A 89 -19.21 33.31 9.81
CA ARG A 89 -20.48 32.75 10.33
C ARG A 89 -21.50 32.35 9.26
N GLN A 90 -21.09 32.29 8.00
CA GLN A 90 -21.90 31.88 6.85
C GLN A 90 -21.92 30.35 6.64
N HIS A 91 -21.48 29.57 7.62
CA HIS A 91 -21.56 28.10 7.59
C HIS A 91 -22.98 27.59 7.92
N LEU A 92 -23.79 28.42 8.58
CA LEU A 92 -25.17 28.12 8.92
C LEU A 92 -26.06 28.43 7.71
N VAL A 93 -26.91 27.48 7.37
CA VAL A 93 -27.89 27.64 6.30
C VAL A 93 -29.15 28.28 6.87
N ASP A 94 -29.51 29.46 6.38
CA ASP A 94 -30.71 30.18 6.82
C ASP A 94 -31.95 29.76 6.02
N VAL A 95 -33.06 29.49 6.71
CA VAL A 95 -34.27 28.87 6.17
C VAL A 95 -34.99 29.82 5.21
N THR A 96 -34.89 31.13 5.44
CA THR A 96 -35.59 32.18 4.69
C THR A 96 -34.97 32.47 3.32
N GLU A 97 -33.65 32.28 3.17
CA GLU A 97 -32.91 32.58 1.94
C GLU A 97 -32.51 31.34 1.13
N ILE A 98 -32.72 30.14 1.68
CA ILE A 98 -32.21 28.88 1.11
C ILE A 98 -32.69 28.64 -0.32
N PHE A 99 -33.95 28.92 -0.65
CA PHE A 99 -34.50 28.70 -1.99
C PHE A 99 -33.92 29.67 -3.02
N ASN A 100 -33.66 30.91 -2.64
CA ASN A 100 -33.07 31.91 -3.53
C ASN A 100 -31.60 31.57 -3.84
N GLN A 101 -30.87 31.07 -2.85
CA GLN A 101 -29.45 30.73 -2.97
C GLN A 101 -29.20 29.25 -3.34
N LEU A 102 -30.24 28.44 -3.49
CA LEU A 102 -30.16 26.98 -3.64
C LEU A 102 -29.25 26.55 -4.79
N HIS A 103 -29.41 27.19 -5.95
CA HIS A 103 -28.63 26.90 -7.15
C HIS A 103 -27.14 27.18 -6.95
N TRP A 104 -26.80 28.22 -6.18
CA TRP A 104 -25.42 28.59 -5.86
C TRP A 104 -24.80 27.64 -4.84
N GLU A 105 -25.51 27.36 -3.75
CA GLU A 105 -25.10 26.41 -2.70
C GLU A 105 -24.87 25.00 -3.26
N LYS A 106 -25.77 24.51 -4.12
CA LYS A 106 -25.63 23.22 -4.82
C LYS A 106 -24.37 23.19 -5.70
N LYS A 107 -24.14 24.24 -6.49
CA LYS A 107 -22.97 24.33 -7.37
C LYS A 107 -21.66 24.37 -6.58
N GLN A 108 -21.64 25.12 -5.48
CA GLN A 108 -20.50 25.21 -4.56
C GLN A 108 -20.18 23.84 -3.94
N ARG A 109 -21.20 23.12 -3.45
CA ARG A 109 -21.04 21.77 -2.86
C ARG A 109 -20.66 20.71 -3.91
N LEU A 110 -21.16 20.82 -5.13
CA LEU A 110 -20.70 19.98 -6.25
C LEU A 110 -19.23 20.22 -6.60
N PHE A 111 -18.76 21.46 -6.56
CA PHE A 111 -17.34 21.76 -6.77
C PHE A 111 -16.48 21.18 -5.65
N LYS A 112 -16.93 21.28 -4.39
CA LYS A 112 -16.30 20.61 -3.24
C LYS A 112 -16.26 19.09 -3.44
N LEU A 113 -17.36 18.48 -3.88
CA LEU A 113 -17.42 17.03 -4.16
C LEU A 113 -16.42 16.63 -5.25
N ALA A 114 -16.38 17.36 -6.36
CA ALA A 114 -15.44 17.10 -7.45
C ALA A 114 -13.98 17.21 -6.98
N TYR A 115 -13.68 18.21 -6.16
CA TYR A 115 -12.37 18.37 -5.54
C TYR A 115 -12.01 17.18 -4.64
N LEU A 116 -12.95 16.73 -3.81
CA LEU A 116 -12.75 15.59 -2.92
C LEU A 116 -12.54 14.26 -3.69
N ILE A 117 -13.28 14.05 -4.78
CA ILE A 117 -13.11 12.89 -5.68
C ILE A 117 -11.73 12.93 -6.35
N PHE A 118 -11.29 14.10 -6.81
CA PHE A 118 -9.96 14.27 -7.38
C PHE A 118 -8.86 13.95 -6.35
N LEU A 119 -9.03 14.42 -5.10
CA LEU A 119 -8.10 14.15 -4.01
C LEU A 119 -8.09 12.66 -3.60
N LEU A 120 -9.25 12.00 -3.62
CA LEU A 120 -9.38 10.55 -3.43
C LEU A 120 -8.62 9.77 -4.52
N PHE A 121 -8.81 10.15 -5.79
CA PHE A 121 -8.11 9.52 -6.92
C PHE A 121 -6.59 9.65 -6.78
N LEU A 122 -6.11 10.85 -6.43
CA LEU A 122 -4.70 11.11 -6.21
C LEU A 122 -4.17 10.30 -5.00
N SER A 123 -4.93 10.18 -3.92
CA SER A 123 -4.58 9.34 -2.76
C SER A 123 -4.43 7.87 -3.14
N ILE A 124 -5.35 7.33 -3.95
CA ILE A 124 -5.29 5.95 -4.44
C ILE A 124 -4.06 5.76 -5.34
N PHE A 125 -3.80 6.69 -6.26
CA PHE A 125 -2.64 6.65 -7.13
C PHE A 125 -1.32 6.55 -6.34
N TRP A 126 -1.17 7.38 -5.31
CA TRP A 126 -0.01 7.35 -4.42
C TRP A 126 0.08 6.06 -3.60
N PHE A 127 -1.05 5.55 -3.09
CA PHE A 127 -1.10 4.26 -2.42
C PHE A 127 -0.57 3.13 -3.32
N PHE A 128 -1.01 3.06 -4.57
CA PHE A 128 -0.54 2.06 -5.54
C PHE A 128 0.96 2.19 -5.84
N LEU A 129 1.47 3.41 -6.03
CA LEU A 129 2.89 3.65 -6.26
C LEU A 129 3.74 3.19 -5.07
N TYR A 130 3.32 3.53 -3.85
CA TYR A 130 4.04 3.15 -2.64
C TYR A 130 3.98 1.64 -2.42
N PHE A 131 2.80 1.02 -2.62
CA PHE A 131 2.62 -0.43 -2.53
C PHE A 131 3.53 -1.19 -3.50
N PHE A 132 3.56 -0.78 -4.78
CA PHE A 132 4.41 -1.43 -5.78
C PHE A 132 5.90 -1.21 -5.50
N SER A 133 6.28 -0.02 -5.01
CA SER A 133 7.65 0.25 -4.54
C SER A 133 8.06 -0.69 -3.41
N SER A 134 7.20 -0.86 -2.40
CA SER A 134 7.43 -1.78 -1.27
C SER A 134 7.57 -3.25 -1.73
N SER A 135 6.77 -3.68 -2.70
CA SER A 135 6.86 -5.02 -3.29
C SER A 135 8.16 -5.22 -4.07
N ARG A 136 8.65 -4.20 -4.80
CA ARG A 136 9.94 -4.26 -5.51
C ARG A 136 11.15 -4.34 -4.57
N HIS A 137 11.14 -3.64 -3.45
CA HIS A 137 12.22 -3.75 -2.46
C HIS A 137 12.30 -5.15 -1.83
N SER A 138 11.16 -5.80 -1.62
CA SER A 138 11.11 -7.19 -1.15
C SER A 138 11.65 -8.15 -2.21
N LEU A 139 11.32 -7.94 -3.48
CA LEU A 139 11.83 -8.74 -4.60
C LEU A 139 13.35 -8.57 -4.78
N HIS A 140 13.87 -7.34 -4.70
CA HIS A 140 15.31 -7.07 -4.78
C HIS A 140 16.10 -7.57 -3.57
N ALA A 141 15.51 -7.62 -2.37
CA ALA A 141 16.13 -8.23 -1.20
C ALA A 141 16.27 -9.76 -1.37
N VAL A 142 15.24 -10.41 -1.93
CA VAL A 142 15.31 -11.83 -2.32
C VAL A 142 16.35 -12.01 -3.44
N ASP A 143 16.37 -11.15 -4.45
CA ASP A 143 17.28 -11.26 -5.59
C ASP A 143 18.75 -10.94 -5.21
N CYS A 144 19.02 -10.07 -4.23
CA CYS A 144 20.36 -9.88 -3.66
C CYS A 144 20.77 -11.07 -2.77
N SER A 145 19.84 -11.70 -2.06
CA SER A 145 20.09 -12.96 -1.35
C SER A 145 20.42 -14.08 -2.34
N HIS A 146 19.67 -14.18 -3.44
CA HIS A 146 19.94 -15.12 -4.53
C HIS A 146 21.24 -14.79 -5.27
N ARG A 147 21.56 -13.51 -5.51
CA ARG A 147 22.79 -13.09 -6.22
C ARG A 147 24.04 -13.22 -5.37
N CYS A 148 23.95 -13.01 -4.06
CA CYS A 148 25.03 -13.39 -3.12
C CYS A 148 25.17 -14.91 -3.03
N SER A 149 24.08 -15.68 -3.15
CA SER A 149 24.14 -17.13 -3.32
C SER A 149 24.67 -17.56 -4.70
N HIS A 150 24.53 -16.74 -5.75
CA HIS A 150 25.08 -17.01 -7.08
C HIS A 150 26.57 -16.65 -7.24
N ARG A 151 27.20 -16.00 -6.26
CA ARG A 151 28.67 -15.98 -6.15
C ARG A 151 29.22 -17.20 -5.38
N ALA A 152 28.32 -18.13 -5.02
CA ALA A 152 28.61 -19.44 -4.46
C ALA A 152 28.21 -20.59 -5.40
N THR A 153 27.77 -20.32 -6.64
CA THR A 153 27.42 -21.41 -7.55
C THR A 153 28.69 -22.15 -7.95
N LEU A 154 28.81 -23.39 -7.48
CA LEU A 154 29.42 -24.45 -8.29
C LEU A 154 28.94 -24.29 -9.73
N PRO A 155 29.83 -24.40 -10.73
CA PRO A 155 29.39 -24.41 -12.12
C PRO A 155 28.26 -25.43 -12.28
N PRO A 156 27.28 -25.19 -13.17
CA PRO A 156 26.19 -26.10 -13.44
C PRO A 156 26.77 -27.34 -14.13
N SER A 157 27.32 -28.23 -13.31
CA SER A 157 27.50 -29.62 -13.67
C SER A 157 26.09 -30.19 -13.61
N HIS A 158 25.58 -30.65 -14.74
CA HIS A 158 24.35 -31.42 -14.83
C HIS A 158 24.27 -32.41 -13.65
N HIS A 159 23.46 -32.10 -12.64
CA HIS A 159 23.27 -32.99 -11.50
C HIS A 159 22.25 -34.03 -11.91
N ASP A 160 22.73 -35.22 -12.22
CA ASP A 160 21.89 -36.41 -12.24
C ASP A 160 21.21 -36.54 -10.87
N ILE A 161 19.95 -36.99 -10.86
CA ILE A 161 19.15 -37.28 -9.66
C ILE A 161 19.96 -38.01 -8.55
N PRO A 162 20.79 -39.04 -8.83
CA PRO A 162 21.60 -39.69 -7.80
C PRO A 162 22.63 -38.76 -7.14
N MET A 163 23.22 -37.82 -7.86
CA MET A 163 24.22 -36.91 -7.30
C MET A 163 23.57 -35.90 -6.35
N ALA A 164 22.38 -35.40 -6.69
CA ALA A 164 21.62 -34.54 -5.79
C ALA A 164 21.21 -35.27 -4.49
N GLN A 165 20.80 -36.54 -4.59
CA GLN A 165 20.49 -37.37 -3.42
C GLN A 165 21.71 -37.63 -2.54
N PHE A 166 22.89 -37.84 -3.13
CA PHE A 166 24.15 -37.96 -2.38
C PHE A 166 24.44 -36.72 -1.55
N ILE A 167 24.29 -35.52 -2.12
CA ILE A 167 24.50 -34.24 -1.42
C ILE A 167 23.48 -34.04 -0.29
N ILE A 168 22.22 -34.41 -0.52
CA ILE A 168 21.17 -34.35 0.52
C ILE A 168 21.49 -35.29 1.68
N ASN A 169 21.92 -36.52 1.38
CA ASN A 169 22.30 -37.49 2.38
C ASN A 169 23.52 -37.04 3.18
N MET A 170 24.53 -36.45 2.53
CA MET A 170 25.70 -35.85 3.17
C MET A 170 25.31 -34.68 4.09
N ASN A 171 24.35 -33.85 3.68
CA ASN A 171 23.84 -32.78 4.53
C ASN A 171 23.06 -33.30 5.75
N ALA A 172 22.36 -34.43 5.58
CA ALA A 172 21.60 -35.07 6.65
C ALA A 172 22.51 -35.77 7.68
N SER A 173 23.69 -36.25 7.28
CA SER A 173 24.65 -36.91 8.17
C SER A 173 25.46 -35.95 9.05
N MET A 174 25.40 -34.64 8.80
CA MET A 174 26.10 -33.62 9.61
C MET A 174 25.23 -33.05 10.75
N PRO A 175 25.87 -32.55 11.83
CA PRO A 175 25.17 -31.88 12.93
C PRO A 175 24.50 -30.58 12.48
N GLN A 176 23.44 -30.16 13.18
CA GLN A 176 22.58 -29.03 12.78
C GLN A 176 23.34 -27.72 12.53
N SER A 177 24.44 -27.47 13.25
CA SER A 177 25.27 -26.27 13.09
C SER A 177 26.12 -26.25 11.82
N GLN A 178 26.28 -27.39 11.14
CA GLN A 178 27.15 -27.58 9.97
C GLN A 178 26.36 -27.91 8.70
N LYS A 179 25.02 -27.81 8.76
CA LYS A 179 24.18 -27.99 7.57
C LYS A 179 24.44 -26.86 6.58
N PHE A 180 24.66 -27.24 5.32
CA PHE A 180 25.01 -26.31 4.25
C PHE A 180 23.88 -26.06 3.25
N ILE A 181 22.85 -26.90 3.24
CA ILE A 181 21.69 -26.70 2.34
C ILE A 181 20.78 -25.62 2.91
N ILE A 182 20.57 -24.56 2.14
CA ILE A 182 19.72 -23.42 2.48
C ILE A 182 18.29 -23.67 2.01
N HIS A 183 18.12 -24.12 0.76
CA HIS A 183 16.81 -24.34 0.15
C HIS A 183 16.90 -25.35 -1.01
N ILE A 184 15.88 -26.19 -1.17
CA ILE A 184 15.76 -27.16 -2.27
C ILE A 184 14.76 -26.60 -3.28
N LEU A 185 15.17 -26.41 -4.53
CA LEU A 185 14.29 -25.85 -5.56
C LEU A 185 13.56 -26.96 -6.28
N ASP A 186 14.33 -27.96 -6.73
CA ASP A 186 13.85 -29.13 -7.47
C ASP A 186 14.76 -30.33 -7.17
N SER A 187 14.44 -31.51 -7.73
CA SER A 187 15.20 -32.75 -7.54
C SER A 187 16.65 -32.71 -8.06
N THR A 188 17.02 -31.68 -8.82
CA THR A 188 18.35 -31.47 -9.39
C THR A 188 18.97 -30.12 -9.00
N HIS A 189 18.24 -29.26 -8.27
CA HIS A 189 18.66 -27.90 -7.94
C HIS A 189 18.60 -27.65 -6.43
N LEU A 190 19.77 -27.42 -5.83
CA LEU A 190 19.94 -27.20 -4.39
C LEU A 190 20.71 -25.88 -4.17
N PHE A 191 20.25 -25.05 -3.25
CA PHE A 191 21.01 -23.89 -2.76
C PHE A 191 21.87 -24.28 -1.59
N VAL A 192 23.16 -23.98 -1.70
CA VAL A 192 24.18 -24.36 -0.74
C VAL A 192 25.02 -23.14 -0.32
N GLN A 193 25.51 -23.13 0.91
CA GLN A 193 26.39 -22.08 1.40
C GLN A 193 27.76 -22.06 0.67
N PRO A 194 28.32 -20.86 0.35
CA PRO A 194 29.59 -20.70 -0.37
C PRO A 194 30.81 -21.28 0.33
N ASN A 195 30.86 -21.19 1.66
CA ASN A 195 31.97 -21.66 2.48
C ASN A 195 32.20 -23.19 2.35
N MET A 196 31.17 -23.95 1.99
CA MET A 196 31.23 -25.40 1.84
C MET A 196 31.34 -25.86 0.38
N ALA A 197 31.42 -24.93 -0.57
CA ALA A 197 31.47 -25.23 -2.00
C ALA A 197 32.65 -26.13 -2.38
N GLU A 198 33.85 -25.84 -1.87
CA GLU A 198 35.06 -26.62 -2.20
C GLU A 198 35.03 -28.03 -1.60
N MET A 199 34.50 -28.18 -0.37
CA MET A 199 34.32 -29.48 0.27
C MET A 199 33.39 -30.39 -0.56
N ILE A 200 32.31 -29.81 -1.09
CA ILE A 200 31.35 -30.55 -1.90
C ILE A 200 31.96 -30.93 -3.25
N ARG A 201 32.74 -30.04 -3.88
CA ARG A 201 33.47 -30.36 -5.12
C ARG A 201 34.43 -31.52 -4.93
N SER A 202 35.22 -31.53 -3.85
CA SER A 202 36.14 -32.62 -3.58
C SER A 202 35.40 -33.93 -3.31
N ALA A 203 34.31 -33.91 -2.55
CA ALA A 203 33.55 -35.12 -2.23
C ALA A 203 32.81 -35.70 -3.44
N ILE A 204 32.31 -34.86 -4.34
CA ILE A 204 31.69 -35.31 -5.61
C ILE A 204 32.75 -35.92 -6.52
N ALA A 205 33.95 -35.33 -6.60
CA ALA A 205 35.03 -35.88 -7.41
C ALA A 205 35.45 -37.27 -6.92
N GLU A 206 35.64 -37.42 -5.60
CA GLU A 206 35.97 -38.71 -4.98
C GLU A 206 34.87 -39.76 -5.22
N PHE A 207 33.60 -39.39 -5.03
CA PHE A 207 32.48 -40.30 -5.28
C PHE A 207 32.40 -40.72 -6.75
N ARG A 208 32.72 -39.82 -7.68
CA ARG A 208 32.76 -40.15 -9.11
C ARG A 208 33.89 -41.12 -9.42
N ASP A 209 35.09 -40.88 -8.90
CA ASP A 209 36.25 -41.74 -9.15
C ASP A 209 36.06 -43.15 -8.57
N GLN A 210 35.43 -43.27 -7.40
CA GLN A 210 35.10 -44.58 -6.80
C GLN A 210 34.08 -45.39 -7.61
N ASN A 211 33.16 -44.70 -8.29
CA ASN A 211 32.09 -45.33 -9.09
C ASN A 211 32.39 -45.32 -10.59
N SER A 212 33.56 -44.84 -10.99
CA SER A 212 34.01 -44.88 -12.38
C SER A 212 34.34 -46.33 -12.74
N TYR A 213 33.57 -46.88 -13.69
CA TYR A 213 33.83 -48.20 -14.22
C TYR A 213 35.16 -48.21 -15.00
N GLU A 214 36.14 -48.95 -14.50
CA GLU A 214 37.31 -49.33 -15.28
C GLU A 214 36.97 -50.53 -16.15
N LYS A 215 37.10 -50.35 -17.47
CA LYS A 215 36.91 -51.45 -18.42
C LYS A 215 38.01 -52.50 -18.19
N PRO A 216 37.66 -53.77 -17.93
CA PRO A 216 38.66 -54.83 -17.84
C PRO A 216 39.37 -54.99 -19.20
N ALA A 217 40.70 -55.17 -19.13
CA ALA A 217 41.58 -55.29 -20.29
C ALA A 217 41.21 -56.45 -21.22
#